data_AF-A0A8J8PRR7-F1
#
_entry.id   AF-A0A8J8PRR7-F1
#
_cell.length_a   1.000
_cell.length_b   1.000
_cell.length_c   1.000
_cell.angle_alpha   90.00
_cell.angle_beta   90.00
_cell.angle_gamma   90.00
#
_symmetry.space_group_name_H-M   'P 1'
#
loop_
_entity.id
_entity.type
_entity.pdbx_description
1 polymer ?
#
loop_
_entity_poly.entity_id
_entity_poly.type
_entity_poly.pdbx_seq_one_letter_code
_entity_poly.pdbx_strand_id
1 'polypeptide(L)'
;GIVKYKTKDFFDIIIKDFSEAGNLRGLGCCNGLLNASIPYACYGGIIGGYKEPVNLYGISLGRIVMKRKTYALFEGRNGILRNWEKEASFKVLANKPICGFAFMEIVLSYGGCPMIRFFFNNNEIKEGEEIELSTLIRNHLGSKIY
;
A
#
# COMPACT_ATOMS: atom_id res chain seq x y z
N GLY A 1 -9.90 10.98 -3.00
CA GLY A 1 -8.86 11.54 -2.12
C GLY A 1 -8.47 12.92 -2.61
N ILE A 2 -7.77 13.73 -1.80
CA ILE A 2 -7.28 15.06 -2.21
C ILE A 2 -5.76 15.04 -2.25
N VAL A 3 -5.17 15.54 -3.34
CA VAL A 3 -3.73 15.76 -3.43
C VAL A 3 -3.33 16.83 -2.44
N LYS A 4 -2.53 16.48 -1.43
CA LYS A 4 -2.12 17.42 -0.37
C LYS A 4 -0.78 18.07 -0.64
N TYR A 5 0.16 17.30 -1.19
CA TYR A 5 1.54 17.73 -1.38
C TYR A 5 2.13 17.06 -2.62
N LYS A 6 2.91 17.80 -3.40
CA LYS A 6 3.58 17.29 -4.61
C LYS A 6 5.01 17.79 -4.72
N THR A 7 5.91 16.88 -5.10
CA THR A 7 7.30 17.14 -5.43
C THR A 7 7.62 16.60 -6.83
N LYS A 8 8.91 16.64 -7.21
CA LYS A 8 9.40 15.99 -8.42
C LYS A 8 9.37 14.45 -8.33
N ASP A 9 9.47 13.92 -7.11
CA ASP A 9 9.71 12.50 -6.89
C ASP A 9 8.46 11.75 -6.39
N PHE A 10 7.55 12.46 -5.71
CA PHE A 10 6.34 11.88 -5.18
C PHE A 10 5.22 12.90 -4.99
N PHE A 11 4.00 12.40 -4.82
CA PHE A 11 2.86 13.19 -4.34
C PHE A 11 2.02 12.40 -3.34
N ASP A 12 1.41 13.12 -2.40
CA ASP A 12 0.61 12.57 -1.31
C ASP A 12 -0.87 12.86 -1.54
N ILE A 13 -1.71 11.83 -1.47
CA ILE A 13 -3.16 11.94 -1.50
C ILE A 13 -3.72 11.61 -0.12
N ILE A 14 -4.41 12.57 0.50
CA ILE A 14 -5.23 12.32 1.68
C ILE A 14 -6.44 11.47 1.28
N ILE A 15 -6.65 10.37 2.01
CA ILE A 15 -7.82 9.52 1.84
C ILE A 15 -8.99 10.19 2.57
N LYS A 16 -10.05 10.53 1.83
CA LYS A 16 -11.29 11.08 2.41
C LYS A 16 -12.12 9.95 3.04
N ASP A 17 -12.38 8.92 2.26
CA ASP A 17 -13.19 7.77 2.64
C ASP A 17 -12.31 6.68 3.26
N PHE A 18 -11.62 7.02 4.34
CA PHE A 18 -10.75 6.08 5.03
C PHE A 18 -11.56 5.09 5.87
N SER A 19 -10.93 3.98 6.21
CA SER A 19 -11.44 3.01 7.19
C SER A 19 -10.72 3.19 8.51
N GLU A 20 -11.34 2.72 9.61
CA GLU A 20 -10.78 2.81 10.96
C GLU A 20 -10.71 1.42 11.63
N ALA A 21 -9.71 1.23 12.48
CA ALA A 21 -9.56 0.09 13.38
C ALA A 21 -9.09 0.61 14.75
N GLY A 22 -10.03 0.94 15.63
CA GLY A 22 -9.74 1.74 16.82
C GLY A 22 -9.29 3.15 16.41
N ASN A 23 -8.18 3.64 16.96
CA ASN A 23 -7.64 4.95 16.64
C ASN A 23 -6.77 4.98 15.36
N LEU A 24 -6.53 3.81 14.75
CA LEU A 24 -5.81 3.72 13.48
C LEU A 24 -6.77 3.96 12.33
N ARG A 25 -6.32 4.76 11.36
CA ARG A 25 -7.04 5.04 10.12
C ARG A 25 -6.16 4.71 8.93
N GLY A 26 -6.75 4.24 7.85
CA GLY A 26 -5.99 3.81 6.68
C GLY A 26 -6.85 3.57 5.46
N LEU A 27 -6.19 3.07 4.41
CA LEU A 27 -6.87 2.57 3.23
C LEU A 27 -7.60 1.27 3.58
N GLY A 28 -8.93 1.27 3.43
CA GLY A 28 -9.73 0.06 3.57
C GLY A 28 -9.36 -0.96 2.50
N CYS A 29 -8.95 -2.15 2.91
CA CYS A 29 -8.88 -3.32 2.04
C CYS A 29 -9.32 -4.55 2.80
N CYS A 30 -9.99 -5.47 2.10
CA CYS A 30 -9.95 -6.85 2.52
C CYS A 30 -10.51 -7.04 3.95
N ASN A 31 -11.53 -6.29 4.38
CA ASN A 31 -12.09 -6.21 5.75
C ASN A 31 -11.17 -5.63 6.84
N GLY A 32 -10.12 -4.90 6.50
CA GLY A 32 -9.26 -4.18 7.46
C GLY A 32 -8.53 -2.99 6.85
N LEU A 33 -7.48 -2.54 7.52
CA LEU A 33 -6.62 -1.45 7.06
C LEU A 33 -5.37 -2.00 6.39
N LEU A 34 -5.17 -1.64 5.13
CA LEU A 34 -3.98 -2.04 4.38
C LEU A 34 -2.77 -1.21 4.80
N ASN A 35 -1.66 -1.89 5.07
CA ASN A 35 -0.35 -1.29 5.30
C ASN A 35 0.68 -1.97 4.39
N ALA A 36 1.09 -1.29 3.31
CA ALA A 36 1.97 -1.85 2.31
C ALA A 36 2.65 -0.78 1.45
N SER A 37 3.85 -1.12 0.95
CA SER A 37 4.58 -0.38 -0.09
C SER A 37 4.62 -1.25 -1.36
N ILE A 38 3.86 -0.86 -2.39
CA ILE A 38 3.52 -1.70 -3.55
C ILE A 38 4.18 -1.13 -4.82
N PRO A 39 4.76 -1.97 -5.70
CA PRO A 39 5.18 -3.36 -5.49
C PRO A 39 6.52 -3.47 -4.73
N TYR A 40 7.03 -2.38 -4.13
CA TYR A 40 8.38 -2.32 -3.54
C TYR A 40 8.72 -3.49 -2.61
N ALA A 41 7.85 -3.71 -1.62
CA ALA A 41 8.04 -4.71 -0.58
C ALA A 41 7.62 -6.11 -1.02
N CYS A 42 6.56 -6.23 -1.85
CA CYS A 42 5.90 -7.52 -2.14
C CYS A 42 5.40 -8.29 -0.92
N TYR A 43 5.25 -7.61 0.21
CA TYR A 43 4.57 -8.09 1.39
C TYR A 43 3.87 -6.89 2.04
N GLY A 44 2.96 -7.16 2.96
CA GLY A 44 2.29 -6.13 3.72
C GLY A 44 1.45 -6.71 4.84
N GLY A 45 0.73 -5.83 5.51
CA GLY A 45 -0.17 -6.16 6.60
C GLY A 45 -1.60 -5.68 6.35
N ILE A 46 -2.55 -6.38 6.95
CA ILE A 46 -3.93 -5.93 7.11
C ILE A 46 -4.21 -5.85 8.61
N ILE A 47 -4.62 -4.69 9.11
CA ILE A 47 -4.88 -4.44 10.54
C ILE A 47 -6.40 -4.44 10.80
N GLY A 48 -6.81 -4.96 11.95
CA GLY A 48 -8.21 -5.10 12.35
C GLY A 48 -8.76 -6.47 11.93
N GLY A 49 -9.45 -6.52 10.79
CA GLY A 49 -9.93 -7.74 10.16
C GLY A 49 -9.15 -8.10 8.90
N TYR A 50 -9.45 -9.25 8.29
CA TYR A 50 -8.89 -9.64 6.99
C TYR A 50 -9.81 -10.61 6.24
N LYS A 51 -9.70 -10.63 4.91
CA LYS A 51 -10.38 -11.56 4.00
C LYS A 51 -9.43 -11.96 2.88
N GLU A 52 -9.48 -13.25 2.52
CA GLU A 52 -8.76 -13.78 1.35
C GLU A 52 -9.68 -13.79 0.11
N PRO A 53 -9.14 -13.57 -1.10
CA PRO A 53 -7.75 -13.23 -1.40
C PRO A 53 -7.45 -11.74 -1.15
N VAL A 54 -6.18 -11.39 -0.88
CA VAL A 54 -5.78 -9.99 -0.64
C VAL A 54 -5.77 -9.24 -1.97
N ASN A 55 -6.80 -8.44 -2.21
CA ASN A 55 -6.98 -7.70 -3.46
C ASN A 55 -7.32 -6.24 -3.19
N LEU A 56 -6.66 -5.34 -3.90
CA LEU A 56 -6.95 -3.92 -3.87
C LEU A 56 -7.46 -3.47 -5.24
N TYR A 57 -8.71 -3.03 -5.30
CA TYR A 57 -9.35 -2.56 -6.54
C TYR A 57 -9.22 -3.53 -7.73
N GLY A 58 -9.37 -4.84 -7.48
CA GLY A 58 -9.24 -5.88 -8.51
C GLY A 58 -7.81 -6.34 -8.80
N ILE A 59 -6.82 -5.79 -8.08
CA ILE A 59 -5.42 -6.17 -8.22
C ILE A 59 -5.04 -7.11 -7.08
N SER A 60 -4.57 -8.31 -7.42
CA SER A 60 -4.05 -9.25 -6.44
C SER A 60 -2.74 -8.72 -5.84
N LEU A 61 -2.73 -8.57 -4.52
CA LEU A 61 -1.53 -8.18 -3.77
C LEU A 61 -0.77 -9.38 -3.21
N GLY A 62 -1.40 -10.55 -3.20
CA GLY A 62 -0.80 -11.79 -2.70
C GLY A 62 -1.74 -12.61 -1.83
N ARG A 63 -1.14 -13.50 -1.03
CA ARG A 63 -1.85 -14.43 -0.14
C ARG A 63 -1.46 -14.19 1.32
N ILE A 64 -2.39 -14.46 2.23
CA ILE A 64 -2.11 -14.36 3.67
C ILE A 64 -1.25 -15.55 4.08
N VAL A 65 -0.15 -15.29 4.78
CA VAL A 65 0.78 -16.33 5.28
C VAL A 65 0.89 -16.35 6.79
N MET A 66 0.47 -15.28 7.47
CA MET A 66 0.40 -15.25 8.92
C MET A 66 -0.89 -14.58 9.36
N LYS A 67 -1.58 -15.21 10.30
CA LYS A 67 -2.82 -14.73 10.90
C LYS A 67 -2.61 -14.52 12.40
N ARG A 68 -2.97 -13.36 12.90
CA ARG A 68 -3.00 -13.01 14.33
C ARG A 68 -4.39 -12.46 14.67
N LYS A 69 -4.64 -12.24 15.96
CA LYS A 69 -5.95 -11.79 16.45
C LYS A 69 -6.39 -10.46 15.84
N THR A 70 -5.45 -9.55 15.61
CA THR A 70 -5.73 -8.16 15.20
C THR A 70 -5.06 -7.76 13.89
N TYR A 71 -4.35 -8.68 13.24
CA TYR A 71 -3.73 -8.41 11.96
C TYR A 71 -3.42 -9.69 11.18
N ALA A 72 -3.23 -9.55 9.88
CA ALA A 72 -2.69 -10.58 9.02
C ALA A 72 -1.51 -10.04 8.22
N LEU A 73 -0.56 -10.90 7.88
CA LEU A 73 0.53 -10.59 6.96
C LEU A 73 0.33 -11.36 5.66
N PHE A 74 0.56 -10.69 4.54
CA PHE A 74 0.48 -11.29 3.21
C PHE A 74 1.79 -11.14 2.46
N GLU A 75 2.03 -12.05 1.51
CA GLU A 75 3.14 -11.99 0.57
C GLU A 75 2.63 -12.10 -0.87
N GLY A 76 3.13 -11.21 -1.73
CA GLY A 76 2.93 -11.25 -3.18
C GLY A 76 3.92 -12.17 -3.90
N ARG A 77 5.04 -12.51 -3.26
CA ARG A 77 6.00 -13.53 -3.71
C ARG A 77 6.28 -14.52 -2.59
N ASN A 78 6.22 -15.80 -2.95
CA ASN A 78 6.32 -16.90 -2.00
C ASN A 78 7.62 -16.86 -1.19
N GLY A 79 7.50 -16.98 0.13
CA GLY A 79 8.62 -17.14 1.05
C GLY A 79 9.33 -15.85 1.44
N ILE A 80 8.84 -14.66 1.07
CA ILE A 80 9.47 -13.38 1.48
C ILE A 80 9.44 -13.23 3.00
N LEU A 81 8.28 -13.43 3.61
CA LEU A 81 8.13 -13.22 5.06
C LEU A 81 8.86 -14.31 5.85
N ARG A 82 8.92 -15.53 5.32
CA ARG A 82 9.67 -16.64 5.94
C ARG A 82 11.18 -16.44 5.88
N ASN A 83 11.68 -15.89 4.77
CA ASN A 83 13.11 -15.68 4.54
C ASN A 83 13.55 -14.24 4.80
N TRP A 84 12.75 -13.49 5.58
CA TRP A 84 12.95 -12.07 5.82
C TRP A 84 14.38 -11.73 6.23
N GLU A 85 14.92 -12.51 7.17
CA GLU A 85 16.25 -12.30 7.76
C GLU A 85 17.41 -12.59 6.81
N LYS A 86 17.19 -13.25 5.66
CA LYS A 86 18.26 -13.72 4.77
C LYS A 86 18.53 -12.83 3.57
N GLU A 87 17.50 -12.40 2.85
CA GLU A 87 17.67 -11.66 1.58
C GLU A 87 16.91 -10.33 1.57
N ALA A 88 15.68 -10.33 2.08
CA ALA A 88 14.85 -9.13 2.10
C ALA A 88 15.37 -8.09 3.10
N SER A 89 15.87 -8.51 4.25
CA SER A 89 16.52 -7.67 5.27
C SER A 89 17.68 -6.85 4.69
N PHE A 90 18.61 -7.49 3.96
CA PHE A 90 19.74 -6.79 3.34
C PHE A 90 19.31 -5.82 2.25
N LYS A 91 18.28 -6.16 1.46
CA LYS A 91 17.73 -5.23 0.47
C LYS A 91 17.12 -4.01 1.13
N VAL A 92 16.34 -4.17 2.21
CA VAL A 92 15.78 -3.06 2.98
C VAL A 92 16.89 -2.19 3.58
N LEU A 93 17.90 -2.79 4.21
CA LEU A 93 19.04 -2.06 4.77
C LEU A 93 19.83 -1.30 3.70
N ALA A 94 19.93 -1.86 2.48
CA ALA A 94 20.56 -1.21 1.34
C ALA A 94 19.61 -0.26 0.57
N ASN A 95 18.40 -0.01 1.07
CA ASN A 95 17.35 0.77 0.40
C ASN A 95 17.05 0.31 -1.05
N LYS A 96 17.14 -1.00 -1.29
CA LYS A 96 16.88 -1.64 -2.59
C LYS A 96 15.49 -2.29 -2.61
N PRO A 97 14.78 -2.24 -3.75
CA PRO A 97 13.48 -2.87 -3.89
C PRO A 97 13.55 -4.39 -3.75
N ILE A 98 12.56 -4.99 -3.09
CA ILE A 98 12.42 -6.46 -3.01
C ILE A 98 11.81 -6.99 -4.31
N CYS A 99 10.75 -6.36 -4.80
CA CYS A 99 10.01 -6.81 -5.99
C CYS A 99 9.99 -5.84 -7.16
N GLY A 100 10.13 -4.54 -6.93
CA GLY A 100 10.11 -3.55 -8.01
C GLY A 100 10.20 -2.14 -7.47
N PHE A 101 10.23 -1.15 -8.37
CA PHE A 101 10.20 0.24 -7.95
C PHE A 101 8.95 0.52 -7.10
N ALA A 102 9.11 1.34 -6.06
CA ALA A 102 7.97 1.79 -5.28
C ALA A 102 7.04 2.54 -6.21
N PHE A 103 5.80 2.07 -6.32
CA PHE A 103 4.76 2.76 -7.05
C PHE A 103 3.90 3.58 -6.09
N MET A 104 3.51 2.97 -4.97
CA MET A 104 2.79 3.64 -3.91
C MET A 104 3.10 3.07 -2.53
N GLU A 105 2.87 3.88 -1.51
CA GLU A 105 2.96 3.50 -0.11
C GLU A 105 1.74 4.00 0.64
N ILE A 106 1.17 3.13 1.47
CA ILE A 106 -0.01 3.44 2.26
C ILE A 106 0.45 3.84 3.65
N VAL A 107 0.18 5.09 4.01
CA VAL A 107 0.58 5.69 5.28
C VAL A 107 -0.64 5.77 6.18
N LEU A 108 -0.64 4.92 7.21
CA LEU A 108 -1.64 4.95 8.27
C LEU A 108 -1.53 6.23 9.09
N SER A 109 -2.64 6.65 9.69
CA SER A 109 -2.65 7.72 10.68
C SER A 109 -3.22 7.24 12.01
N TYR A 110 -2.84 7.91 13.09
CA TYR A 110 -3.43 7.73 14.41
C TYR A 110 -4.22 8.99 14.75
N GLY A 111 -5.56 8.91 14.74
CA GLY A 111 -6.45 10.06 14.97
C GLY A 111 -6.43 11.17 13.89
N GLY A 112 -5.54 11.09 12.90
CA GLY A 112 -5.38 12.08 11.83
C GLY A 112 -6.00 11.64 10.50
N CYS A 113 -5.52 12.20 9.39
CA CYS A 113 -5.93 11.78 8.04
C CYS A 113 -4.88 10.83 7.45
N PRO A 114 -5.24 9.60 7.07
CA PRO A 114 -4.31 8.70 6.40
C PRO A 114 -4.10 9.16 4.95
N MET A 115 -2.99 8.71 4.36
CA MET A 115 -2.61 9.11 3.01
C MET A 115 -2.03 7.96 2.21
N ILE A 116 -2.02 8.12 0.90
CA ILE A 116 -1.26 7.29 -0.02
C ILE A 116 -0.22 8.18 -0.68
N ARG A 117 1.04 7.78 -0.57
CA ARG A 117 2.14 8.37 -1.32
C ARG A 117 2.31 7.64 -2.63
N PHE A 118 2.38 8.36 -3.74
CA PHE A 118 2.67 7.81 -5.05
C PHE A 118 4.03 8.32 -5.54
N PHE A 119 4.83 7.45 -6.14
CA PHE A 119 6.23 7.72 -6.54
C PHE A 119 6.43 7.81 -8.06
N PHE A 120 5.34 8.02 -8.81
CA PHE A 120 5.41 8.28 -10.24
C PHE A 120 5.15 9.75 -10.51
N ASN A 121 5.77 10.29 -11.54
CA ASN A 121 5.50 11.66 -11.96
C ASN A 121 4.31 11.69 -12.93
N ASN A 122 3.28 12.45 -12.57
CA ASN A 122 2.21 12.85 -13.49
C ASN A 122 2.08 14.37 -13.42
N ASN A 123 2.47 15.06 -14.51
CA ASN A 123 2.46 16.53 -14.58
C ASN A 123 1.05 17.12 -14.55
N GLU A 124 0.02 16.33 -14.85
CA GLU A 124 -1.38 16.79 -14.88
C GLU A 124 -1.95 16.94 -13.47
N ILE A 125 -1.47 16.14 -12.52
CA ILE A 125 -1.96 16.14 -11.13
C ILE A 125 -1.52 17.41 -10.39
N LYS A 126 -2.45 18.14 -9.77
CA LYS A 126 -2.17 19.36 -9.01
C LYS A 126 -2.53 19.22 -7.53
N GLU A 127 -1.85 19.97 -6.67
CA GLU A 127 -2.25 20.09 -5.27
C GLU A 127 -3.66 20.68 -5.16
N GLY A 128 -4.46 20.15 -4.23
CA GLY A 128 -5.88 20.48 -4.06
C GLY A 128 -6.83 19.71 -4.96
N GLU A 129 -6.33 18.96 -5.95
CA GLU A 129 -7.16 18.18 -6.86
C GLU A 129 -7.81 16.98 -6.17
N GLU A 130 -9.08 16.71 -6.52
CA GLU A 130 -9.79 15.51 -6.10
C GLU A 130 -9.54 14.37 -7.08
N ILE A 131 -9.09 13.23 -6.56
CA ILE A 131 -8.74 12.06 -7.36
C ILE A 131 -9.49 10.83 -6.87
N GLU A 132 -10.08 10.09 -7.81
CA GLU A 132 -10.61 8.76 -7.55
C GLU A 132 -9.46 7.73 -7.44
N LEU A 133 -9.17 7.31 -6.21
CA LEU A 133 -8.05 6.41 -5.92
C LEU A 133 -8.15 5.07 -6.65
N SER A 134 -9.37 4.52 -6.77
CA SER A 134 -9.61 3.22 -7.41
C SER A 134 -9.15 3.23 -8.88
N THR A 135 -9.45 4.31 -9.60
CA THR A 135 -9.14 4.49 -11.02
C THR A 135 -7.66 4.77 -11.21
N LEU A 136 -7.07 5.65 -10.38
CA LEU A 136 -5.63 5.94 -10.43
C LEU A 136 -4.78 4.69 -10.22
N ILE A 137 -5.11 3.90 -9.19
CA ILE A 137 -4.40 2.67 -8.82
C ILE A 137 -4.56 1.61 -9.91
N ARG A 138 -5.78 1.37 -10.41
CA ARG A 138 -6.03 0.40 -11.49
C ARG A 138 -5.25 0.73 -12.76
N ASN A 139 -5.27 1.98 -13.20
CA ASN A 139 -4.61 2.38 -14.44
C ASN A 139 -3.07 2.19 -14.41
N HIS A 140 -2.45 2.37 -13.25
CA HIS A 140 -1.00 2.30 -13.12
C HIS A 140 -0.44 0.96 -12.63
N LEU A 141 -1.17 0.23 -11.79
CA LEU A 141 -0.74 -1.09 -11.30
C LEU A 141 -1.27 -2.24 -12.16
N GLY A 142 -2.46 -2.10 -12.76
CA GLY A 142 -3.00 -3.09 -13.69
C GLY A 142 -2.12 -3.30 -14.93
N SER A 143 -1.33 -2.29 -15.30
CA SER A 143 -0.35 -2.32 -16.39
C SER A 143 1.06 -2.77 -15.99
N LYS A 144 1.33 -3.00 -14.71
CA LYS A 144 2.68 -3.31 -14.17
C LYS A 144 2.79 -4.66 -13.45
N ILE A 145 1.67 -5.33 -13.19
CA ILE A 145 1.63 -6.65 -12.51
C ILE A 145 1.42 -7.80 -13.51
N TYR A 146 1.12 -7.47 -14.78
CA TYR A 146 1.07 -8.40 -15.91
C TYR A 146 2.19 -8.09 -16.90
#